data_AF-A0A3P5XGN0-F1
#
_entry.id   AF-A0A3P5XGN0-F1
#
_cell.length_a   1.000
_cell.length_b   1.000
_cell.length_c   1.000
_cell.angle_alpha   90.00
_cell.angle_beta   90.00
_cell.angle_gamma   90.00
#
_symmetry.space_group_name_H-M   'P 1'
#
loop_
_entity.id
_entity.type
_entity.pdbx_description
1 polymer ?
#
loop_
_entity_poly.entity_id
_entity_poly.type
_entity_poly.pdbx_seq_one_letter_code
_entity_poly.pdbx_strand_id
1 'polypeptide(L)'
;MVQDVFAALWGRACEHAKLTPSYLARATRFTAISHFRSDSRRTRALNSITEEQYATQSPQPEQILAGRQELERIGAAIQSLPARCRQVFLLNRMHGCTYEEIALGLQISVSTVEREMARAILACKAAVP
;
A
#
# COMPACT_ATOMS: atom_id res chain seq x y z
N MET A 1 -9.96 9.45 -5.06
CA MET A 1 -8.67 9.99 -5.56
C MET A 1 -7.45 9.16 -5.15
N VAL A 2 -7.13 8.93 -3.86
CA VAL A 2 -6.01 8.01 -3.49
C VAL A 2 -6.35 6.53 -3.79
N GLN A 3 -7.64 6.16 -3.72
CA GLN A 3 -8.14 4.80 -4.00
C GLN A 3 -8.14 4.44 -5.50
N ASP A 4 -8.24 5.41 -6.41
CA ASP A 4 -8.29 5.14 -7.86
C ASP A 4 -6.88 4.83 -8.41
N VAL A 5 -5.88 5.53 -7.88
CA VAL A 5 -4.46 5.22 -8.12
C VAL A 5 -4.15 3.80 -7.60
N PHE A 6 -4.76 3.39 -6.49
CA PHE A 6 -4.55 2.08 -5.89
C PHE A 6 -5.04 0.91 -6.76
N ALA A 7 -6.25 0.99 -7.32
CA ALA A 7 -6.75 -0.03 -8.25
C ALA A 7 -5.87 -0.15 -9.51
N ALA A 8 -5.39 0.99 -10.02
CA ALA A 8 -4.47 1.04 -11.15
C ALA A 8 -3.08 0.44 -10.82
N LEU A 9 -2.57 0.69 -9.61
CA LEU A 9 -1.31 0.11 -9.10
C LEU A 9 -1.40 -1.41 -8.88
N TRP A 10 -2.56 -1.88 -8.42
CA TRP A 10 -2.81 -3.28 -8.13
C TRP A 10 -2.91 -4.11 -9.42
N GLY A 11 -3.69 -3.64 -10.41
CA GLY A 11 -3.85 -4.33 -11.69
C GLY A 11 -2.52 -4.60 -12.40
N ARG A 12 -1.59 -3.64 -12.35
CA ARG A 12 -0.27 -3.75 -13.00
C ARG A 12 0.77 -4.54 -12.21
N ALA A 13 0.55 -4.79 -10.91
CA ALA A 13 1.46 -5.65 -10.12
C ALA A 13 1.43 -7.12 -10.56
N CYS A 14 0.32 -7.55 -11.16
CA CYS A 14 0.18 -8.90 -11.70
C CYS A 14 0.88 -9.11 -13.05
N GLU A 15 1.10 -8.04 -13.83
CA GLU A 15 1.54 -8.16 -15.24
C GLU A 15 3.05 -8.39 -15.43
N HIS A 16 3.90 -8.17 -14.42
CA HIS A 16 5.36 -8.10 -14.63
C HIS A 16 6.21 -9.06 -13.80
N ALA A 17 5.66 -10.21 -13.44
CA ALA A 17 6.25 -11.08 -12.46
C ALA A 17 6.93 -12.33 -13.06
N LYS A 18 8.28 -12.40 -12.98
CA LYS A 18 9.04 -13.67 -12.88
C LYS A 18 8.74 -14.37 -11.55
N LEU A 19 7.47 -14.58 -11.24
CA LEU A 19 6.99 -15.24 -10.03
C LEU A 19 6.22 -16.50 -10.45
N THR A 20 6.40 -17.57 -9.68
CA THR A 20 5.72 -18.84 -9.95
C THR A 20 4.20 -18.64 -9.88
N PRO A 21 3.40 -19.27 -10.77
CA PRO A 21 1.94 -19.17 -10.74
C PRO A 21 1.31 -19.47 -9.36
N SER A 22 1.91 -20.41 -8.60
CA SER A 22 1.50 -20.73 -7.23
C SER A 22 1.69 -19.58 -6.23
N TYR A 23 2.74 -18.78 -6.41
CA TYR A 23 2.94 -17.56 -5.64
C TYR A 23 1.87 -16.53 -5.98
N LEU A 24 1.60 -16.32 -7.28
CA LEU A 24 0.59 -15.34 -7.73
C LEU A 24 -0.81 -15.68 -7.21
N ALA A 25 -1.26 -16.92 -7.33
CA ALA A 25 -2.58 -17.34 -6.83
C ALA A 25 -2.75 -17.07 -5.32
N ARG A 26 -1.72 -17.39 -4.53
CA ARG A 26 -1.69 -17.14 -3.09
C ARG A 26 -1.65 -15.65 -2.76
N ALA A 27 -0.79 -14.89 -3.45
CA ALA A 27 -0.67 -13.45 -3.33
C ALA A 27 -2.02 -12.76 -3.58
N THR A 28 -2.70 -13.12 -4.67
CA THR A 28 -4.01 -12.58 -5.02
C THR A 28 -5.05 -12.89 -3.95
N ARG A 29 -5.10 -14.15 -3.48
CA ARG A 29 -6.04 -14.56 -2.42
C ARG A 29 -5.78 -13.82 -1.11
N PHE A 30 -4.53 -13.76 -0.68
CA PHE A 30 -4.16 -13.09 0.56
C PHE A 30 -4.51 -11.60 0.50
N THR A 31 -4.18 -10.92 -0.60
CA THR A 31 -4.51 -9.50 -0.72
C THR A 31 -6.01 -9.26 -0.77
N ALA A 32 -6.80 -10.09 -1.45
CA ALA A 32 -8.26 -9.95 -1.42
C ALA A 32 -8.78 -10.00 0.03
N ILE A 33 -8.32 -10.98 0.82
CA ILE A 33 -8.69 -11.11 2.24
C ILE A 33 -8.24 -9.87 3.05
N SER A 34 -7.00 -9.44 2.88
CA SER A 34 -6.45 -8.26 3.58
C SER A 34 -7.21 -6.98 3.23
N HIS A 35 -7.64 -6.83 1.98
CA HIS A 35 -8.48 -5.73 1.54
C HIS A 35 -9.82 -5.71 2.27
N PHE A 36 -10.57 -6.82 2.27
CA PHE A 36 -11.85 -6.91 2.98
C PHE A 36 -11.71 -6.66 4.49
N ARG A 37 -10.65 -7.18 5.12
CA ARG A 37 -10.36 -6.94 6.54
C ARG A 37 -10.08 -5.46 6.81
N SER A 38 -9.32 -4.79 5.93
CA SER A 38 -9.01 -3.38 6.09
C SER A 38 -10.23 -2.49 5.91
N ASP A 39 -11.04 -2.75 4.89
CA ASP A 39 -12.25 -1.98 4.64
C ASP A 39 -13.26 -2.14 5.79
N SER A 40 -13.41 -3.36 6.32
CA SER A 40 -14.24 -3.62 7.51
C SER A 40 -13.78 -2.81 8.74
N ARG A 41 -12.46 -2.68 8.97
CA ARG A 41 -11.92 -1.85 10.06
C ARG A 41 -12.19 -0.36 9.83
N ARG A 42 -12.01 0.12 8.59
CA ARG A 42 -12.27 1.52 8.23
C ARG A 42 -13.74 1.87 8.43
N THR A 43 -14.66 1.03 7.98
CA THR A 43 -16.10 1.23 8.17
C THR A 43 -16.48 1.28 9.65
N ARG A 44 -15.90 0.41 10.48
CA ARG A 44 -16.10 0.48 11.95
C ARG A 44 -15.55 1.77 12.56
N ALA A 45 -14.37 2.23 12.13
CA ALA A 45 -13.78 3.46 12.61
C ALA A 45 -14.64 4.68 12.23
N LEU A 46 -15.12 4.76 10.99
CA LEU A 46 -16.01 5.84 10.54
C LEU A 46 -17.34 5.85 11.32
N ASN A 47 -17.91 4.67 11.58
CA ASN A 47 -19.13 4.56 12.38
C ASN A 47 -18.94 4.90 13.87
N SER A 48 -17.70 5.10 14.34
CA SER A 48 -17.37 5.50 15.71
C SER A 48 -17.06 6.99 15.87
N ILE A 49 -17.09 7.77 14.79
CA ILE A 49 -16.84 9.22 14.83
C ILE A 49 -18.18 9.92 15.09
N THR A 50 -18.35 10.49 16.29
CA THR A 50 -19.40 11.47 16.62
C THR A 50 -19.11 12.81 15.95
N GLU A 51 -20.16 13.51 15.49
CA GLU A 51 -20.12 14.67 14.57
C GLU A 51 -19.35 15.93 15.05
N GLU A 52 -18.76 15.96 16.25
CA GLU A 52 -18.28 17.18 16.89
C GLU A 52 -16.82 17.62 16.57
N GLN A 53 -16.12 16.99 15.62
CA GLN A 53 -14.71 17.31 15.33
C GLN A 53 -14.44 17.92 13.94
N TYR A 54 -15.41 18.62 13.34
CA TYR A 54 -15.16 19.40 12.13
C TYR A 54 -14.67 20.82 12.43
N ALA A 55 -13.38 20.94 12.71
CA ALA A 55 -12.64 22.17 12.52
C ALA A 55 -11.28 21.85 11.87
N THR A 56 -11.30 21.42 10.61
CA THR A 56 -10.06 21.30 9.83
C THR A 56 -9.82 22.62 9.11
N GLN A 57 -8.73 23.30 9.47
CA GLN A 57 -8.20 24.42 8.69
C GLN A 57 -8.04 23.97 7.24
N SER A 58 -8.73 24.62 6.30
CA SER A 58 -8.58 24.30 4.88
C SER A 58 -7.13 24.57 4.45
N PRO A 59 -6.42 23.58 3.89
CA PRO A 59 -5.07 23.79 3.39
C PRO A 59 -5.07 24.81 2.24
N GLN A 60 -4.08 25.68 2.21
CA GLN A 60 -3.95 26.73 1.19
C GLN A 60 -3.76 26.11 -0.21
N PRO A 61 -4.21 26.75 -1.30
CA PRO A 61 -4.15 26.19 -2.66
C PRO A 61 -2.75 25.74 -3.10
N GLU A 62 -1.72 26.46 -2.67
CA GLU A 62 -0.30 26.16 -2.95
C GLU A 62 0.18 24.90 -2.22
N GLN A 63 -0.30 24.66 -0.99
CA GLN A 63 0.00 23.45 -0.22
C GLN A 63 -0.66 22.20 -0.82
N ILE A 64 -1.84 22.37 -1.44
CA ILE A 64 -2.53 21.30 -2.17
C ILE A 64 -1.74 20.91 -3.42
N LEU A 65 -1.20 21.89 -4.16
CA LEU A 65 -0.46 21.64 -5.40
C LEU A 65 0.89 20.96 -5.12
N ALA A 66 1.65 21.46 -4.14
CA ALA A 66 2.92 20.87 -3.72
C ALA A 66 2.72 19.43 -3.19
N GLY A 67 1.70 19.22 -2.35
CA GLY A 67 1.36 17.89 -1.84
C GLY A 67 0.95 16.90 -2.95
N ARG A 68 0.27 17.35 -4.00
CA ARG A 68 -0.06 16.50 -5.16
C ARG A 68 1.19 16.04 -5.92
N GLN A 69 2.13 16.94 -6.19
CA GLN A 69 3.37 16.60 -6.89
C GLN A 69 4.26 15.64 -6.08
N GLU A 70 4.24 15.75 -4.76
CA GLU A 70 4.94 14.81 -3.87
C GLU A 70 4.28 13.43 -3.88
N LEU A 71 2.95 13.36 -3.81
CA LEU A 71 2.20 12.11 -3.92
C LEU A 71 2.39 11.42 -5.27
N GLU A 72 2.46 12.17 -6.38
CA GLU A 72 2.75 11.61 -7.70
C GLU A 72 4.15 11.00 -7.77
N ARG A 73 5.16 11.67 -7.22
CA ARG A 73 6.54 11.16 -7.16
C ARG A 73 6.65 9.87 -6.36
N ILE A 74 6.03 9.83 -5.18
CA ILE A 74 5.96 8.62 -4.34
C ILE A 74 5.21 7.52 -5.08
N GLY A 75 4.09 7.85 -5.73
CA GLY A 75 3.30 6.89 -6.52
C GLY A 75 4.11 6.27 -7.66
N ALA A 76 4.88 7.07 -8.40
CA ALA A 76 5.77 6.60 -9.46
C ALA A 76 6.90 5.71 -8.91
N ALA A 77 7.49 6.08 -7.78
CA ALA A 77 8.52 5.27 -7.12
C ALA A 77 7.98 3.90 -6.65
N ILE A 78 6.75 3.85 -6.16
CA ILE A 78 6.09 2.58 -5.81
C ILE A 78 5.84 1.74 -7.07
N GLN A 79 5.51 2.36 -8.21
CA GLN A 79 5.30 1.66 -9.48
C GLN A 79 6.58 1.02 -10.02
N SER A 80 7.72 1.67 -9.85
CA SER A 80 9.01 1.14 -10.32
C SER A 80 9.54 -0.02 -9.48
N LEU A 81 8.98 -0.25 -8.28
CA LEU A 81 9.36 -1.39 -7.45
C LEU A 81 9.05 -2.74 -8.13
N PRO A 82 9.85 -3.78 -7.84
CA PRO A 82 9.49 -5.15 -8.18
C PRO A 82 8.13 -5.54 -7.58
N ALA A 83 7.34 -6.35 -8.31
CA ALA A 83 5.97 -6.69 -7.93
C ALA A 83 5.83 -7.18 -6.48
N ARG A 84 6.72 -8.07 -6.03
CA ARG A 84 6.73 -8.57 -4.64
C ARG A 84 7.03 -7.48 -3.62
N CYS A 85 8.00 -6.61 -3.90
CA CYS A 85 8.38 -5.49 -3.03
C CYS A 85 7.21 -4.51 -2.86
N ARG A 86 6.60 -4.10 -3.98
CA ARG A 86 5.39 -3.27 -3.99
C ARG A 86 4.25 -3.92 -3.20
N GLN A 87 4.00 -5.21 -3.41
CA GLN A 87 2.92 -5.93 -2.74
C GLN A 87 3.12 -5.94 -1.21
N VAL A 88 4.32 -6.31 -0.74
CA VAL A 88 4.65 -6.34 0.69
C VAL A 88 4.46 -4.95 1.32
N PHE A 89 4.96 -3.91 0.65
CA PHE A 89 4.83 -2.53 1.11
C PHE A 89 3.38 -2.09 1.25
N LEU A 90 2.54 -2.35 0.23
CA LEU A 90 1.12 -2.00 0.25
C LEU A 90 0.35 -2.78 1.33
N LEU A 91 0.62 -4.07 1.51
CA LEU A 91 0.00 -4.87 2.57
C LEU A 91 0.30 -4.31 3.96
N ASN A 92 1.53 -3.90 4.22
CA ASN A 92 1.87 -3.31 5.51
C ASN A 92 1.27 -1.92 5.69
N ARG A 93 1.45 -1.01 4.71
CA ARG A 93 1.07 0.41 4.87
C ARG A 93 -0.41 0.69 4.68
N MET A 94 -1.09 -0.02 3.79
CA MET A 94 -2.50 0.23 3.45
C MET A 94 -3.44 -0.74 4.16
N HIS A 95 -3.03 -2.00 4.28
CA HIS A 95 -3.84 -3.04 4.92
C HIS A 95 -3.45 -3.28 6.38
N GLY A 96 -2.44 -2.57 6.90
CA GLY A 96 -2.01 -2.68 8.29
C GLY A 96 -1.54 -4.09 8.67
N CYS A 97 -1.14 -4.92 7.69
CA CYS A 97 -0.71 -6.27 7.96
C CYS A 97 0.66 -6.29 8.64
N THR A 98 0.82 -7.16 9.63
CA THR A 98 2.12 -7.36 10.29
C THR A 98 3.08 -8.12 9.38
N TYR A 99 4.38 -8.07 9.67
CA TYR A 99 5.36 -8.81 8.88
C TYR A 99 5.14 -10.32 8.93
N GLU A 100 4.68 -10.82 10.09
CA GLU A 100 4.33 -12.23 10.27
C GLU A 100 3.10 -12.63 9.45
N GLU A 101 2.05 -11.80 9.43
CA GLU A 101 0.86 -12.04 8.61
C GLU A 101 1.20 -12.07 7.12
N ILE A 102 2.08 -11.15 6.67
CA ILE A 102 2.55 -11.10 5.29
C ILE A 102 3.40 -12.33 4.96
N ALA A 103 4.33 -12.70 5.85
CA ALA A 103 5.19 -13.86 5.69
C ALA A 103 4.36 -15.14 5.55
N LEU A 104 3.38 -15.36 6.43
CA LEU A 104 2.46 -16.49 6.38
C LEU A 104 1.58 -16.45 5.13
N GLY A 105 0.94 -15.31 4.85
CA GLY A 105 0.04 -15.14 3.73
C GLY A 105 0.71 -15.34 2.38
N LEU A 106 1.97 -14.93 2.25
CA LEU A 106 2.77 -15.09 1.03
C LEU A 106 3.72 -16.30 1.10
N GLN A 107 3.62 -17.16 2.14
CA GLN A 107 4.59 -18.20 2.59
C GLN A 107 6.01 -17.92 2.09
N ILE A 108 6.58 -16.87 2.65
CA ILE A 108 7.99 -16.46 2.56
C ILE A 108 8.50 -16.26 3.98
N SER A 109 9.82 -16.15 4.17
CA SER A 109 10.36 -15.84 5.50
C SER A 109 10.05 -14.40 5.92
N VAL A 110 9.93 -14.16 7.23
CA VAL A 110 9.85 -12.80 7.79
C VAL A 110 11.07 -11.97 7.37
N SER A 111 12.26 -12.56 7.33
CA SER A 111 13.46 -11.90 6.82
C SER A 111 13.36 -11.46 5.35
N THR A 112 12.60 -12.19 4.53
CA THR A 112 12.30 -11.78 3.16
C THR A 112 11.38 -10.57 3.16
N VAL A 113 10.34 -10.57 4.01
CA VAL A 113 9.43 -9.43 4.18
C VAL A 113 10.19 -8.18 4.60
N GLU A 114 11.07 -8.28 5.60
CA GLU A 114 11.91 -7.18 6.07
C GLU A 114 12.79 -6.60 4.97
N ARG A 115 13.47 -7.46 4.19
CA ARG A 115 14.30 -7.04 3.08
C ARG A 115 13.50 -6.32 1.99
N GLU A 116 12.32 -6.84 1.65
CA GLU A 116 11.43 -6.21 0.67
C GLU A 116 10.89 -4.87 1.20
N MET A 117 10.57 -4.77 2.49
CA MET A 117 10.15 -3.53 3.14
C MET A 117 11.27 -2.48 3.14
N ALA A 118 12.49 -2.87 3.49
CA ALA A 118 13.64 -1.97 3.48
C ALA A 118 13.89 -1.40 2.07
N ARG A 119 13.81 -2.24 1.03
CA ARG A 119 13.90 -1.81 -0.37
C ARG A 119 12.81 -0.80 -0.74
N ALA A 120 11.56 -1.07 -0.35
CA ALA A 120 10.44 -0.17 -0.64
C ALA A 120 10.61 1.19 0.06
N ILE A 121 11.01 1.18 1.33
CA ILE A 121 11.22 2.41 2.11
C ILE A 121 12.35 3.24 1.50
N LEU A 122 13.46 2.62 1.08
CA LEU A 122 14.56 3.32 0.42
C LEU A 122 14.11 3.96 -0.90
N ALA A 123 13.32 3.24 -1.71
CA ALA A 123 12.79 3.79 -2.96
C ALA A 123 11.85 4.97 -2.73
N CYS A 124 10.96 4.89 -1.74
CA CYS A 124 10.07 6.00 -1.38
C CYS A 124 10.84 7.20 -0.83
N LYS A 125 11.88 6.97 -0.01
CA LYS A 125 12.75 8.04 0.50
C LYS A 125 13.52 8.74 -0.60
N ALA A 126 14.00 8.03 -1.62
CA ALA A 126 14.69 8.63 -2.75
C ALA A 126 13.77 9.48 -3.65
N ALA A 127 12.44 9.30 -3.55
CA ALA A 127 11.46 10.01 -4.35
C ALA A 127 11.03 11.37 -3.75
N VAL A 128 11.29 11.57 -2.45
CA VAL A 128 11.02 12.80 -1.71
C VAL A 128 12.35 13.54 -1.51
N PRO A 129 12.50 14.79 -2.00
CA PRO A 129 13.73 15.57 -1.84
C PRO A 129 13.97 16.04 -0.41
#